data_AF-A0A956YW76-F1
#
_entry.id   AF-A0A956YW76-F1
#
_cell.length_a   1.000
_cell.length_b   1.000
_cell.length_c   1.000
_cell.angle_alpha   90.00
_cell.angle_beta   90.00
_cell.angle_gamma   90.00
#
_symmetry.space_group_name_H-M   'P 1'
#
loop_
_entity.id
_entity.type
_entity.pdbx_description
1 polymer ?
#
loop_
_entity_poly.entity_id
_entity_poly.type
_entity_poly.pdbx_seq_one_letter_code
_entity_poly.pdbx_strand_id
1 'polypeptide(L)'
;MSLLKRLTPPGGTPPGPPPFPPRPGTPLGAIGARPNQRVIWEFTPLVDTIVYFDLAGILEEVYTLAELPLPVTPPAPVRNEPAPLTAPPGRPTLPGSRPSPFKPVPPPPPSPAHIFAATLEDNVAAEEALHQKLDVAWGDSPFTGAALIYGWRPEVKVALVARFQAIEQPPVIWRATDPLLVLNVLSRARTHVLLGNAPPALERGFLDRTLYTDDQRIVELAQASGIVEIPLVDPPVVEEEEAPEE
;
A
#
# COMPACT_ATOMS: atom_id res chain seq x y z
N MET A 1 42.22 45.14 -52.90
CA MET A 1 40.78 45.45 -52.84
C MET A 1 40.03 44.30 -53.48
N SER A 2 39.57 43.34 -52.68
CA SER A 2 39.00 42.07 -53.15
C SER A 2 37.50 42.04 -52.90
N LEU A 3 36.73 41.86 -53.98
CA LEU A 3 35.27 41.82 -54.02
C LEU A 3 34.74 40.48 -53.46
N LEU A 4 34.30 40.48 -52.20
CA LEU A 4 33.47 39.41 -51.64
C LEU A 4 32.00 39.64 -52.03
N LYS A 5 31.56 38.94 -53.09
CA LYS A 5 30.13 38.77 -53.41
C LYS A 5 29.50 37.86 -52.37
N ARG A 6 28.61 38.40 -51.53
CA ARG A 6 27.74 37.64 -50.65
C ARG A 6 26.68 36.93 -51.49
N LEU A 7 26.68 35.60 -51.45
CA LEU A 7 25.58 34.76 -51.96
C LEU A 7 24.49 34.73 -50.89
N THR A 8 23.32 35.28 -51.21
CA THR A 8 22.10 35.12 -50.43
C THR A 8 21.53 33.72 -50.70
N PRO A 9 21.27 32.89 -49.69
CA PRO A 9 20.59 31.62 -49.92
C PRO A 9 19.11 31.86 -50.29
N PRO A 10 18.53 31.02 -51.18
CA PRO A 10 17.12 31.11 -51.51
C PRO A 10 16.26 30.77 -50.29
N GLY A 11 15.20 31.55 -50.08
CA GLY A 11 14.30 31.45 -48.93
C GLY A 11 13.62 30.08 -48.86
N GLY A 12 14.12 29.23 -47.98
CA GLY A 12 13.43 28.05 -47.50
C GLY A 12 12.57 28.46 -46.30
N THR A 13 11.25 28.32 -46.43
CA THR A 13 10.32 28.46 -45.32
C THR A 13 10.71 27.45 -44.24
N PRO A 14 10.90 27.87 -42.97
CA PRO A 14 11.25 26.94 -41.90
C PRO A 14 10.16 25.86 -41.77
N PRO A 15 10.53 24.59 -41.55
CA PRO A 15 9.55 23.53 -41.34
C PRO A 15 8.67 23.92 -40.15
N GLY A 16 7.35 23.93 -40.37
CA GLY A 16 6.39 24.20 -39.32
C GLY A 16 6.55 23.22 -38.16
N PRO A 17 6.19 23.62 -36.93
CA PRO A 17 6.24 22.73 -35.78
C PRO A 17 5.46 21.44 -36.09
N PRO A 18 5.93 20.28 -35.62
CA PRO A 18 5.22 19.02 -35.83
C PRO A 18 3.79 19.14 -35.29
N PRO A 19 2.80 18.52 -35.95
CA PRO A 19 1.43 18.53 -35.48
C PRO A 19 1.39 17.98 -34.04
N PHE A 20 0.73 18.72 -33.15
CA PHE A 20 0.48 18.22 -31.80
C PHE A 20 -0.22 16.86 -31.89
N PRO A 21 0.19 15.86 -31.10
CA PRO A 21 -0.51 14.59 -31.07
C PRO A 21 -1.99 14.84 -30.75
N PRO A 22 -2.92 14.13 -31.41
CA PRO A 22 -4.33 14.26 -31.13
C PRO A 22 -4.55 14.02 -29.63
N ARG A 23 -5.17 14.99 -28.96
CA ARG A 23 -5.52 14.84 -27.55
C ARG A 23 -6.31 13.54 -27.41
N PRO A 24 -5.92 12.62 -26.50
CA PRO A 24 -6.72 11.43 -26.26
C PRO A 24 -8.15 11.88 -25.93
N GLY A 25 -9.11 11.48 -26.76
CA GLY A 25 -10.51 11.73 -26.51
C GLY A 25 -10.87 10.94 -25.26
N THR A 26 -10.96 11.63 -24.12
CA THR A 26 -11.22 11.02 -22.82
C THR A 26 -12.60 10.36 -22.80
N PRO A 27 -12.72 9.02 -22.74
CA PRO A 27 -13.98 8.34 -22.51
C PRO A 27 -14.23 8.08 -21.02
N LEU A 28 -13.37 8.59 -20.13
CA LEU A 28 -13.47 8.37 -18.69
C LEU A 28 -13.72 9.70 -17.96
N GLY A 29 -15.00 9.90 -17.61
CA GLY A 29 -15.38 10.42 -16.29
C GLY A 29 -15.12 11.90 -16.04
N ALA A 30 -15.99 12.76 -16.60
CA ALA A 30 -16.25 14.09 -16.09
C ALA A 30 -17.01 14.05 -14.74
N ILE A 31 -16.46 13.36 -13.74
CA ILE A 31 -16.99 13.37 -12.37
C ILE A 31 -16.16 14.41 -11.60
N GLY A 32 -16.66 15.64 -11.52
CA GLY A 32 -16.26 16.63 -10.50
C GLY A 32 -15.38 17.80 -10.95
N ALA A 33 -15.01 17.94 -12.22
CA ALA A 33 -14.21 19.09 -12.65
C ALA A 33 -15.06 20.38 -12.67
N ARG A 34 -14.81 21.30 -11.72
CA ARG A 34 -15.39 22.65 -11.76
C ARG A 34 -14.89 23.37 -13.02
N PRO A 35 -15.72 24.19 -13.70
CA PRO A 35 -15.23 25.04 -14.79
C PRO A 35 -14.09 25.91 -14.26
N ASN A 36 -12.91 25.80 -14.89
CA ASN A 36 -11.60 26.41 -14.54
C ASN A 36 -10.62 25.56 -13.70
N GLN A 37 -10.91 24.30 -13.36
CA GLN A 37 -9.91 23.46 -12.69
C GLN A 37 -8.94 22.85 -13.72
N ARG A 38 -7.68 23.32 -13.72
CA ARG A 38 -6.62 22.77 -14.58
C ARG A 38 -6.05 21.52 -13.92
N VAL A 39 -6.32 20.36 -14.50
CA VAL A 39 -5.64 19.11 -14.12
C VAL A 39 -4.25 19.13 -14.76
N ILE A 40 -3.22 19.23 -13.93
CA ILE A 40 -1.81 19.13 -14.37
C ILE A 40 -1.38 17.70 -14.06
N TRP A 41 -1.02 16.97 -15.11
CA TRP A 41 -0.37 15.66 -14.97
C TRP A 41 1.13 15.91 -14.94
N GLU A 42 1.72 15.79 -13.76
CA GLU A 42 3.17 15.85 -13.59
C GLU A 42 3.70 14.41 -13.53
N PHE A 43 4.61 14.07 -14.44
CA PHE A 43 5.29 12.78 -14.41
C PHE A 43 6.44 12.90 -13.42
N THR A 44 6.22 12.48 -12.18
CA THR A 44 7.29 12.37 -11.20
C THR A 44 8.24 11.25 -11.65
N PRO A 45 9.57 11.48 -11.65
CA PRO A 45 10.52 10.42 -11.93
C PRO A 45 10.26 9.26 -10.96
N LEU A 46 10.30 8.02 -11.48
CA LEU A 46 10.22 6.82 -10.65
C LEU A 46 11.34 6.89 -9.61
N VAL A 47 10.96 7.11 -8.36
CA VAL A 47 11.90 7.04 -7.24
C VAL A 47 12.17 5.56 -6.92
N ASP A 48 13.37 5.29 -6.42
CA ASP A 48 13.75 3.96 -5.94
C ASP A 48 13.25 3.69 -4.52
N THR A 49 12.52 4.66 -3.94
CA THR A 49 11.97 4.58 -2.61
C THR A 49 10.49 4.24 -2.67
N ILE A 50 10.08 3.20 -1.94
CA ILE A 50 8.69 2.82 -1.79
C ILE A 50 8.30 2.87 -0.33
N VAL A 51 7.22 3.60 -0.05
CA VAL A 51 6.64 3.64 1.28
C VAL A 51 5.42 2.73 1.34
N TYR A 52 5.34 1.99 2.44
CA TYR A 52 4.36 0.97 2.77
C TYR A 52 3.53 1.41 3.97
N PHE A 53 2.21 1.21 3.89
CA PHE A 53 1.22 1.59 4.89
C PHE A 53 0.36 0.37 5.26
N ASP A 54 0.40 0.00 6.54
CA ASP A 54 -0.41 -1.06 7.12
C ASP A 54 -0.83 -0.70 8.55
N LEU A 55 -2.00 -1.16 8.97
CA LEU A 55 -2.46 -0.94 10.34
C LEU A 55 -1.85 -1.95 11.32
N ALA A 56 -1.47 -3.14 10.84
CA ALA A 56 -1.02 -4.23 11.69
C ALA A 56 0.26 -3.88 12.46
N GLY A 57 1.18 -3.14 11.83
CA GLY A 57 2.44 -2.72 12.46
C GLY A 57 2.35 -1.60 13.50
N ILE A 58 1.18 -0.97 13.67
CA ILE A 58 0.99 0.25 14.49
C ILE A 58 -0.33 0.23 15.30
N LEU A 59 -0.87 -0.97 15.51
CA LEU A 59 -2.23 -1.11 16.03
C LEU A 59 -2.35 -0.56 17.44
N GLU A 60 -1.36 -0.79 18.30
CA GLU A 60 -1.37 -0.33 19.70
C GLU A 60 -1.41 1.20 19.79
N GLU A 61 -0.61 1.86 18.95
CA GLU A 61 -0.56 3.31 18.83
C GLU A 61 -1.89 3.88 18.31
N VAL A 62 -2.53 3.17 17.39
CA VAL A 62 -3.84 3.54 16.84
C VAL A 62 -4.96 3.43 17.89
N TYR A 63 -4.99 2.37 18.70
CA TYR A 63 -5.94 2.26 19.81
C TYR A 63 -5.74 3.37 20.84
N THR A 64 -4.48 3.65 21.18
CA THR A 64 -4.11 4.75 22.08
C THR A 64 -4.56 6.10 21.53
N LEU A 65 -4.33 6.34 20.24
CA LEU A 65 -4.74 7.56 19.55
C LEU A 65 -6.27 7.74 19.53
N ALA A 66 -7.01 6.64 19.37
CA ALA A 66 -8.47 6.61 19.39
C ALA A 66 -9.07 6.63 20.81
N GLU A 67 -8.24 6.64 21.85
CA GLU A 67 -8.67 6.55 23.26
C GLU A 67 -9.53 5.30 23.53
N LEU A 68 -9.26 4.22 22.81
CA LEU A 68 -9.94 2.94 22.93
C LEU A 68 -9.13 1.97 23.78
N PRO A 69 -9.79 1.09 24.55
CA PRO A 69 -9.10 0.03 25.27
C PRO A 69 -8.44 -0.93 24.27
N LEU A 70 -7.19 -1.32 24.55
CA LEU A 70 -6.51 -2.32 23.75
C LEU A 70 -7.30 -3.64 23.75
N PRO A 71 -7.39 -4.32 22.59
CA PRO A 71 -8.07 -5.60 22.53
C PRO A 71 -7.29 -6.58 23.40
N VAL A 72 -7.95 -7.12 24.43
CA VAL A 72 -7.36 -8.19 25.24
C VAL A 72 -7.15 -9.37 24.30
N THR A 73 -5.89 -9.63 23.94
CA THR A 73 -5.56 -10.77 23.09
C THR A 73 -6.01 -12.00 23.86
N PRO A 74 -7.00 -12.77 23.37
CA PRO A 74 -7.41 -13.98 24.05
C PRO A 74 -6.17 -14.86 24.18
N PRO A 75 -5.95 -15.50 25.35
CA PRO A 75 -4.78 -16.35 25.54
C PRO A 75 -4.72 -17.34 24.37
N ALA A 76 -3.55 -17.42 23.73
CA ALA A 76 -3.35 -18.31 22.59
C ALA A 76 -3.97 -19.67 22.94
N PRO A 77 -4.85 -20.22 22.08
CA PRO A 77 -5.53 -21.46 22.40
C PRO A 77 -4.46 -22.47 22.78
N VAL A 78 -4.51 -22.98 24.02
CA VAL A 78 -3.57 -23.99 24.51
C VAL A 78 -3.57 -25.07 23.46
N ARG A 79 -2.45 -25.19 22.75
CA ARG A 79 -2.30 -26.10 21.61
C ARG A 79 -2.44 -27.48 22.21
N ASN A 80 -3.66 -28.03 22.21
CA ASN A 80 -3.90 -29.40 22.63
C ASN A 80 -3.01 -30.24 21.73
N GLU A 81 -1.92 -30.77 22.29
CA GLU A 81 -1.06 -31.69 21.58
C GLU A 81 -1.97 -32.73 20.93
N PRO A 82 -1.85 -32.96 19.62
CA PRO A 82 -2.64 -33.98 18.98
C PRO A 82 -2.37 -35.28 19.72
N ALA A 83 -3.42 -35.82 20.35
CA ALA A 83 -3.33 -37.10 21.03
C ALA A 83 -2.65 -38.10 20.10
N PRO A 84 -1.68 -38.90 20.59
CA PRO A 84 -0.89 -39.79 19.76
C PRO A 84 -1.82 -40.62 18.88
N LEU A 85 -1.62 -40.53 17.57
CA LEU A 85 -2.43 -41.17 16.56
C LEU A 85 -2.26 -42.69 16.69
N THR A 86 -3.06 -43.33 17.54
CA THR A 86 -3.14 -44.80 17.57
C THR A 86 -3.81 -45.24 16.29
N ALA A 87 -2.98 -45.68 15.33
CA ALA A 87 -3.43 -46.20 14.05
C ALA A 87 -4.40 -47.38 14.27
N PRO A 88 -5.66 -47.30 13.79
CA PRO A 88 -6.54 -48.45 13.83
C PRO A 88 -6.04 -49.51 12.82
N PRO A 89 -5.84 -50.78 13.24
CA PRO A 89 -5.44 -51.83 12.33
C PRO A 89 -6.60 -52.23 11.40
N GLY A 90 -6.31 -52.28 10.10
CA GLY A 90 -7.01 -53.13 9.13
C GLY A 90 -8.44 -52.76 8.78
N ARG A 91 -8.64 -51.73 7.94
CA ARG A 91 -9.93 -51.55 7.23
C ARG A 91 -9.76 -51.86 5.74
N PRO A 92 -10.42 -52.90 5.20
CA PRO A 92 -10.35 -53.22 3.77
C PRO A 92 -10.99 -52.11 2.94
N THR A 93 -10.26 -51.66 1.92
CA THR A 93 -10.66 -50.64 0.95
C THR A 93 -11.77 -51.16 0.04
N LEU A 94 -12.96 -50.57 0.12
CA LEU A 94 -14.04 -50.79 -0.84
C LEU A 94 -13.88 -49.87 -2.06
N PRO A 95 -13.99 -50.39 -3.30
CA PRO A 95 -14.00 -49.57 -4.51
C PRO A 95 -15.36 -48.90 -4.67
N GLY A 96 -15.44 -47.62 -4.34
CA GLY A 96 -16.67 -46.83 -4.49
C GLY A 96 -16.70 -45.51 -3.73
N SER A 97 -15.53 -44.89 -3.50
CA SER A 97 -15.44 -43.61 -2.77
C SER A 97 -16.26 -42.52 -3.45
N ARG A 98 -17.44 -42.25 -2.91
CA ARG A 98 -18.16 -41.00 -3.15
C ARG A 98 -17.24 -39.84 -2.75
N PRO A 99 -17.18 -38.74 -3.52
CA PRO A 99 -16.46 -37.55 -3.09
C PRO A 99 -17.00 -37.15 -1.72
N SER A 100 -16.10 -37.03 -0.74
CA SER A 100 -16.46 -36.59 0.61
C SER A 100 -17.29 -35.31 0.51
N PRO A 101 -18.37 -35.17 1.31
CA PRO A 101 -19.07 -33.90 1.40
C PRO A 101 -18.03 -32.86 1.79
N PHE A 102 -17.90 -31.81 0.97
CA PHE A 102 -17.03 -30.67 1.25
C PHE A 102 -17.30 -30.23 2.67
N LYS A 103 -16.35 -30.50 3.59
CA LYS A 103 -16.42 -29.90 4.91
C LYS A 103 -16.33 -28.39 4.67
N PRO A 104 -17.32 -27.59 5.10
CA PRO A 104 -17.21 -26.14 4.99
C PRO A 104 -15.92 -25.73 5.68
N VAL A 105 -15.01 -25.11 4.93
CA VAL A 105 -13.79 -24.54 5.50
C VAL A 105 -14.25 -23.44 6.44
N PRO A 106 -13.87 -23.47 7.73
CA PRO A 106 -14.24 -22.41 8.65
C PRO A 106 -13.71 -21.07 8.11
N PRO A 107 -14.44 -19.96 8.30
CA PRO A 107 -13.96 -18.65 7.87
C PRO A 107 -12.62 -18.34 8.56
N PRO A 108 -11.71 -17.62 7.88
CA PRO A 108 -10.47 -17.18 8.52
C PRO A 108 -10.80 -16.27 9.72
N PRO A 109 -9.95 -16.26 10.76
CA PRO A 109 -10.12 -15.33 11.86
C PRO A 109 -10.09 -13.87 11.35
N PRO A 110 -10.84 -12.95 11.97
CA PRO A 110 -10.81 -11.55 11.59
C PRO A 110 -9.41 -10.97 11.78
N SER A 111 -8.99 -10.10 10.87
CA SER A 111 -7.73 -9.38 11.00
C SER A 111 -7.79 -8.38 12.17
N PRO A 112 -6.64 -7.93 12.71
CA PRO A 112 -6.65 -6.91 13.75
C PRO A 112 -7.28 -5.59 13.30
N ALA A 113 -7.09 -5.21 12.04
CA ALA A 113 -7.75 -4.03 11.46
C ALA A 113 -9.27 -4.18 11.39
N HIS A 114 -9.76 -5.39 11.12
CA HIS A 114 -11.18 -5.69 11.18
C HIS A 114 -11.75 -5.50 12.59
N ILE A 115 -11.03 -5.96 13.62
CA ILE A 115 -11.46 -5.80 15.02
C ILE A 115 -11.47 -4.31 15.40
N PHE A 116 -10.45 -3.55 15.01
CA PHE A 116 -10.39 -2.11 15.25
C PHE A 116 -11.56 -1.36 14.60
N ALA A 117 -11.82 -1.61 13.32
CA ALA A 117 -12.95 -1.01 12.61
C ALA A 117 -14.30 -1.39 13.25
N ALA A 118 -14.50 -2.65 13.64
CA ALA A 118 -15.71 -3.05 14.37
C ALA A 118 -15.84 -2.32 15.72
N THR A 119 -14.72 -2.10 16.42
CA THR A 119 -14.71 -1.36 17.70
C THR A 119 -15.09 0.10 17.50
N LEU A 120 -14.67 0.73 16.41
CA LEU A 120 -15.07 2.09 16.05
C LEU A 120 -16.55 2.17 15.70
N GLU A 121 -17.07 1.20 14.92
CA GLU A 121 -18.50 1.12 14.58
C GLU A 121 -19.39 1.06 15.85
N ASP A 122 -18.92 0.39 16.91
CA ASP A 122 -19.60 0.31 18.20
C ASP A 122 -19.40 1.57 19.09
N ASN A 123 -18.49 2.49 18.73
CA ASN A 123 -18.14 3.68 19.50
C ASN A 123 -18.09 4.95 18.63
N VAL A 124 -19.27 5.46 18.29
CA VAL A 124 -19.46 6.65 17.45
C VAL A 124 -18.68 7.87 17.95
N ALA A 125 -18.59 8.09 19.27
CA ALA A 125 -17.87 9.22 19.82
C ALA A 125 -16.36 9.14 19.57
N ALA A 126 -15.78 7.93 19.68
CA ALA A 126 -14.38 7.71 19.36
C ALA A 126 -14.12 7.85 17.85
N GLU A 127 -15.03 7.36 17.01
CA GLU A 127 -14.97 7.54 15.56
C GLU A 127 -14.97 9.03 15.19
N GLU A 128 -15.93 9.82 15.66
CA GLU A 128 -16.00 11.27 15.41
C GLU A 128 -14.74 12.02 15.88
N ALA A 129 -14.25 11.70 17.08
CA ALA A 129 -13.02 12.28 17.61
C ALA A 129 -11.81 11.93 16.73
N LEU A 130 -11.73 10.70 16.23
CA LEU A 130 -10.66 10.26 15.34
C LEU A 130 -10.76 10.94 13.97
N HIS A 131 -11.96 11.10 13.40
CA HIS A 131 -12.18 11.88 12.18
C HIS A 131 -11.62 13.31 12.32
N GLN A 132 -11.92 13.98 13.44
CA GLN A 132 -11.41 15.32 13.69
C GLN A 132 -9.88 15.36 13.80
N LYS A 133 -9.27 14.41 14.52
CA LYS A 133 -7.80 14.29 14.62
C LYS A 133 -7.17 14.07 13.24
N LEU A 134 -7.77 13.22 12.40
CA LEU A 134 -7.29 12.93 11.05
C LEU A 134 -7.40 14.15 10.13
N ASP A 135 -8.50 14.90 10.19
CA ASP A 135 -8.68 16.12 9.39
C ASP A 135 -7.70 17.22 9.80
N VAL A 136 -7.46 17.41 11.10
CA VAL A 136 -6.46 18.39 11.57
C VAL A 136 -5.06 18.01 11.09
N ALA A 137 -4.63 16.76 11.34
CA ALA A 137 -3.30 16.30 10.96
C ALA A 137 -3.07 16.36 9.43
N TRP A 138 -4.11 16.07 8.65
CA TRP A 138 -4.02 16.12 7.19
C TRP A 138 -4.09 17.53 6.63
N GLY A 139 -4.82 18.44 7.28
CA GLY A 139 -4.92 19.84 6.89
C GLY A 139 -3.57 20.58 6.92
N ASP A 140 -2.67 20.16 7.81
CA ASP A 140 -1.31 20.71 7.92
C ASP A 140 -0.33 20.07 6.92
N SER A 141 -0.75 19.05 6.17
CA SER A 141 0.08 18.35 5.19
C SER A 141 0.31 19.20 3.93
N PRO A 142 1.53 19.21 3.36
CA PRO A 142 1.80 19.81 2.05
C PRO A 142 1.14 19.03 0.89
N PHE A 143 0.55 17.86 1.15
CA PHE A 143 -0.04 17.02 0.11
C PHE A 143 -1.32 17.63 -0.47
N THR A 144 -1.23 18.16 -1.70
CA THR A 144 -2.38 18.68 -2.45
C THR A 144 -2.66 17.82 -3.69
N GLY A 145 -3.94 17.57 -3.96
CA GLY A 145 -4.38 16.91 -5.20
C GLY A 145 -4.56 15.40 -5.04
N ALA A 146 -3.97 14.63 -5.96
CA ALA A 146 -4.09 13.19 -5.99
C ALA A 146 -2.71 12.51 -6.16
N ALA A 147 -2.59 11.30 -5.64
CA ALA A 147 -1.43 10.43 -5.83
C ALA A 147 -1.87 9.02 -6.15
N LEU A 148 -1.06 8.30 -6.91
CA LEU A 148 -1.27 6.88 -7.15
C LEU A 148 -0.86 6.09 -5.92
N ILE A 149 -1.73 5.17 -5.52
CA ILE A 149 -1.47 4.22 -4.46
C ILE A 149 -1.82 2.84 -4.97
N TYR A 150 -0.97 1.88 -4.65
CA TYR A 150 -1.10 0.54 -5.12
C TYR A 150 -1.47 -0.38 -3.96
N GLY A 151 -2.29 -1.40 -4.25
CA GLY A 151 -2.58 -2.44 -3.27
C GLY A 151 -1.46 -3.47 -3.26
N TRP A 152 -0.97 -3.84 -2.08
CA TRP A 152 0.08 -4.85 -1.95
C TRP A 152 -0.40 -6.21 -2.48
N ARG A 153 0.40 -6.81 -3.36
CA ARG A 153 0.18 -8.16 -3.89
C ARG A 153 1.50 -8.92 -3.99
N PRO A 154 1.50 -10.26 -3.84
CA PRO A 154 2.72 -11.05 -3.96
C PRO A 154 3.46 -10.84 -5.28
N GLU A 155 2.73 -10.65 -6.37
CA GLU A 155 3.32 -10.45 -7.71
C GLU A 155 4.06 -9.11 -7.79
N VAL A 156 3.54 -8.08 -7.12
CA VAL A 156 4.21 -6.78 -7.00
C VAL A 156 5.52 -6.94 -6.24
N LYS A 157 5.53 -7.69 -5.14
CA LYS A 157 6.75 -7.95 -4.36
C LYS A 157 7.85 -8.53 -5.25
N VAL A 158 7.52 -9.52 -6.08
CA VAL A 158 8.47 -10.13 -7.03
C VAL A 158 8.98 -9.10 -8.04
N ALA A 159 8.09 -8.28 -8.61
CA ALA A 159 8.47 -7.24 -9.57
C ALA A 159 9.39 -6.18 -8.94
N LEU A 160 9.12 -5.77 -7.70
CA LEU A 160 9.96 -4.82 -6.96
C LEU A 160 11.34 -5.40 -6.66
N VAL A 161 11.40 -6.64 -6.16
CA VAL A 161 12.69 -7.32 -5.91
C VAL A 161 13.52 -7.40 -7.18
N ALA A 162 12.91 -7.82 -8.30
CA ALA A 162 13.60 -7.88 -9.59
C ALA A 162 14.11 -6.51 -10.06
N ARG A 163 13.32 -5.44 -9.85
CA ARG A 163 13.75 -4.06 -10.15
C ARG A 163 14.94 -3.65 -9.29
N PHE A 164 14.89 -3.83 -7.98
CA PHE A 164 15.98 -3.48 -7.06
C PHE A 164 17.27 -4.23 -7.41
N GLN A 165 17.16 -5.52 -7.74
CA GLN A 165 18.30 -6.31 -8.21
C GLN A 165 18.90 -5.76 -9.51
N ALA A 166 18.07 -5.31 -10.47
CA ALA A 166 18.54 -4.77 -11.75
C ALA A 166 19.31 -3.45 -11.62
N ILE A 167 19.08 -2.69 -10.55
CA ILE A 167 19.78 -1.44 -10.23
C ILE A 167 20.84 -1.61 -9.13
N GLU A 168 21.16 -2.85 -8.76
CA GLU A 168 22.13 -3.20 -7.72
C GLU A 168 21.86 -2.54 -6.35
N GLN A 169 20.58 -2.28 -6.04
CA GLN A 169 20.16 -1.73 -4.75
C GLN A 169 19.54 -2.83 -3.88
N PRO A 170 19.65 -2.71 -2.54
CA PRO A 170 19.04 -3.67 -1.64
C PRO A 170 17.51 -3.60 -1.77
N PRO A 171 16.81 -4.75 -1.86
CA PRO A 171 15.37 -4.78 -2.06
C PRO A 171 14.65 -4.46 -0.76
N VAL A 172 14.50 -3.17 -0.47
CA VAL A 172 14.04 -2.67 0.81
C VAL A 172 12.88 -1.70 0.61
N ILE A 173 11.91 -1.74 1.52
CA ILE A 173 10.81 -0.79 1.58
C ILE A 173 10.82 -0.05 2.91
N TRP A 174 10.21 1.13 2.95
CA TRP A 174 10.03 1.88 4.17
C TRP A 174 8.59 1.75 4.65
N ARG A 175 8.38 1.26 5.87
CA ARG A 175 7.07 1.29 6.52
C ARG A 175 6.91 2.58 7.28
N ALA A 176 5.83 3.30 7.01
CA ALA A 176 5.45 4.47 7.80
C ALA A 176 5.03 4.04 9.22
N THR A 177 5.53 4.73 10.24
CA THR A 177 5.24 4.41 11.65
C THR A 177 4.29 5.39 12.33
N ASP A 178 4.06 6.56 11.73
CA ASP A 178 3.13 7.54 12.27
C ASP A 178 1.67 7.09 12.09
N PRO A 179 0.92 6.86 13.18
CA PRO A 179 -0.46 6.38 13.11
C PRO A 179 -1.40 7.36 12.42
N LEU A 180 -1.20 8.67 12.55
CA LEU A 180 -2.07 9.66 11.90
C LEU A 180 -1.87 9.68 10.39
N LEU A 181 -0.62 9.60 9.94
CA LEU A 181 -0.30 9.51 8.52
C LEU A 181 -0.86 8.21 7.93
N VAL A 182 -0.60 7.07 8.56
CA VAL A 182 -1.04 5.76 8.07
C VAL A 182 -2.56 5.70 7.99
N LEU A 183 -3.27 6.10 9.05
CA LEU A 183 -4.73 6.14 9.04
C LEU A 183 -5.28 7.09 7.97
N ASN A 184 -4.70 8.28 7.79
CA ASN A 184 -5.15 9.20 6.73
C ASN A 184 -4.97 8.59 5.34
N VAL A 185 -3.81 7.97 5.06
CA VAL A 185 -3.55 7.33 3.76
C VAL A 185 -4.55 6.18 3.53
N LEU A 186 -4.70 5.28 4.51
CA LEU A 186 -5.61 4.13 4.39
C LEU A 186 -7.08 4.57 4.26
N SER A 187 -7.52 5.55 5.04
CA SER A 187 -8.91 6.01 5.10
C SER A 187 -9.31 6.95 3.96
N ARG A 188 -8.38 7.64 3.30
CA ARG A 188 -8.67 8.55 2.17
C ARG A 188 -8.39 7.94 0.80
N ALA A 189 -7.66 6.82 0.73
CA ALA A 189 -7.40 6.14 -0.54
C ALA A 189 -8.66 5.46 -1.11
N ARG A 190 -9.01 5.78 -2.36
CA ARG A 190 -10.14 5.23 -3.12
C ARG A 190 -9.61 4.66 -4.43
N THR A 191 -9.93 3.40 -4.74
CA THR A 191 -9.66 2.79 -6.05
C THR A 191 -8.25 3.10 -6.59
N HIS A 192 -7.22 2.84 -5.77
CA HIS A 192 -5.80 3.08 -6.13
C HIS A 192 -5.37 4.55 -6.28
N VAL A 193 -6.17 5.48 -5.75
CA VAL A 193 -5.85 6.91 -5.75
C VAL A 193 -6.02 7.46 -4.34
N LEU A 194 -4.98 8.10 -3.82
CA LEU A 194 -5.10 8.95 -2.64
C LEU A 194 -5.59 10.32 -3.08
N LEU A 195 -6.69 10.78 -2.49
CA LEU A 195 -7.25 12.09 -2.75
C LEU A 195 -7.05 12.96 -1.50
N GLY A 196 -6.29 14.04 -1.64
CA GLY A 196 -5.94 14.91 -0.51
C GLY A 196 -7.17 15.50 0.20
N ASN A 197 -8.25 15.72 -0.55
CA ASN A 197 -9.49 16.30 -0.02
C ASN A 197 -10.61 15.27 0.20
N ALA A 198 -10.36 13.97 0.03
CA ALA A 198 -11.39 12.97 0.30
C ALA A 198 -11.63 12.87 1.80
N PRO A 199 -12.89 12.81 2.27
CA PRO A 199 -13.17 12.59 3.68
C PRO A 199 -12.59 11.23 4.10
N PRO A 200 -12.02 11.12 5.31
CA PRO A 200 -11.57 9.83 5.82
C PRO A 200 -12.77 8.88 5.92
N ALA A 201 -12.57 7.60 5.58
CA ALA A 201 -13.55 6.54 5.80
C ALA A 201 -12.87 5.44 6.62
N LEU A 202 -13.40 5.20 7.82
CA LEU A 202 -12.83 4.26 8.80
C LEU A 202 -13.47 2.87 8.75
N GLU A 203 -14.17 2.56 7.66
CA GLU A 203 -14.80 1.26 7.45
C GLU A 203 -13.76 0.15 7.24
N ARG A 204 -14.13 -1.08 7.62
CA ARG A 204 -13.30 -2.30 7.52
C ARG A 204 -12.60 -2.44 6.17
N GLY A 205 -13.31 -2.19 5.07
CA GLY A 205 -12.78 -2.35 3.72
C GLY A 205 -11.65 -1.37 3.36
N PHE A 206 -11.53 -0.25 4.07
CA PHE A 206 -10.45 0.71 3.87
C PHE A 206 -9.23 0.40 4.74
N LEU A 207 -9.46 0.03 6.01
CA LEU A 207 -8.43 -0.18 7.02
C LEU A 207 -7.73 -1.54 6.93
N ASP A 208 -8.39 -2.57 6.38
CA ASP A 208 -7.81 -3.91 6.21
C ASP A 208 -6.82 -4.01 5.02
N ARG A 209 -6.63 -2.90 4.31
CA ARG A 209 -5.78 -2.88 3.12
C ARG A 209 -4.35 -2.61 3.50
N THR A 210 -3.47 -3.16 2.68
CA THR A 210 -2.05 -2.83 2.68
C THR A 210 -1.75 -2.03 1.42
N LEU A 211 -1.24 -0.82 1.60
CA LEU A 211 -1.05 0.14 0.51
C LEU A 211 0.44 0.50 0.38
N TYR A 212 0.87 0.80 -0.84
CA TYR A 212 2.20 1.34 -1.08
C TYR A 212 2.17 2.45 -2.14
N THR A 213 3.17 3.33 -2.09
CA THR A 213 3.32 4.42 -3.06
C THR A 213 4.79 4.78 -3.24
N ASP A 214 5.11 5.28 -4.44
CA ASP A 214 6.35 5.92 -4.83
C ASP A 214 6.14 7.42 -5.08
N ASP A 215 4.99 8.00 -4.70
CA ASP A 215 4.78 9.44 -4.82
C ASP A 215 5.71 10.18 -3.85
N GLN A 216 6.66 10.93 -4.40
CA GLN A 216 7.71 11.62 -3.66
C GLN A 216 7.18 12.50 -2.52
N ARG A 217 6.00 13.12 -2.69
CA ARG A 217 5.41 13.99 -1.66
C ARG A 217 4.97 13.19 -0.44
N ILE A 218 4.45 11.98 -0.67
CA ILE A 218 4.05 11.07 0.40
C ILE A 218 5.29 10.42 1.04
N VAL A 219 6.31 10.12 0.23
CA VAL A 219 7.60 9.62 0.72
C VAL A 219 8.23 10.60 1.70
N GLU A 220 8.32 11.88 1.33
CA GLU A 220 8.85 12.95 2.19
C GLU A 220 8.03 13.11 3.48
N LEU A 221 6.70 13.00 3.39
CA LEU A 221 5.83 13.04 4.56
C LEU A 221 6.09 11.88 5.52
N ALA A 222 6.23 10.67 5.00
CA ALA A 222 6.55 9.49 5.80
C ALA A 222 7.93 9.62 6.44
N GLN A 223 8.94 10.07 5.69
CA GLN A 223 10.28 10.31 6.24
C GLN A 223 10.26 11.33 7.38
N ALA A 224 9.49 12.41 7.23
CA ALA A 224 9.39 13.46 8.24
C ALA A 224 8.65 12.99 9.51
N SER A 225 7.68 12.08 9.39
CA SER A 225 6.89 11.59 10.52
C SER A 225 7.48 10.35 11.20
N GLY A 226 8.24 9.54 10.46
CA GLY A 226 8.92 8.35 10.96
C GLY A 226 8.72 7.15 10.03
N ILE A 227 9.84 6.46 9.75
CA ILE A 227 9.87 5.25 8.93
C ILE A 227 10.73 4.17 9.57
N VAL A 228 10.39 2.92 9.26
CA VAL A 228 11.21 1.74 9.56
C VAL A 228 11.54 1.01 8.26
N GLU A 229 12.80 0.64 8.12
CA GLU A 229 13.30 -0.10 6.99
C GLU A 229 12.93 -1.60 7.09
N ILE A 230 12.29 -2.14 6.04
CA ILE A 230 11.88 -3.55 5.99
C ILE A 230 12.50 -4.23 4.76
N PRO A 231 13.27 -5.32 4.95
CA PRO A 231 13.78 -6.10 3.83
C PRO A 231 12.62 -6.82 3.13
N LEU A 232 12.57 -6.73 1.79
CA LEU A 232 11.58 -7.47 0.99
C LEU A 232 11.94 -8.95 0.90
N VAL A 233 13.24 -9.27 0.87
CA VAL A 233 13.71 -10.64 0.80
C VAL A 233 14.05 -11.08 2.21
N ASP A 234 13.44 -12.17 2.66
CA ASP A 234 13.79 -12.77 3.94
C ASP A 234 15.30 -13.10 3.89
N PRO A 235 16.08 -12.76 4.93
CA PRO A 235 17.49 -13.09 4.94
C PRO A 235 17.62 -14.61 4.71
N PRO A 236 18.61 -15.06 3.90
CA PRO A 236 18.85 -16.48 3.76
C PRO A 236 18.99 -17.07 5.15
N VAL A 237 18.21 -18.10 5.47
CA VAL A 237 18.35 -18.83 6.73
C VAL A 237 19.77 -19.35 6.71
N VAL A 238 20.65 -18.72 7.50
CA VAL A 238 21.98 -19.25 7.74
C VAL A 238 21.72 -20.49 8.55
N GLU A 239 21.72 -21.65 7.90
CA GLU A 239 21.83 -22.92 8.60
C GLU A 239 23.13 -22.81 9.38
N GLU A 240 23.01 -22.57 10.69
CA GLU A 240 24.16 -22.59 11.60
C GLU A 240 24.79 -23.96 11.42
N GLU A 241 25.88 -23.99 10.66
CA GLU A 241 26.68 -25.19 10.46
C GLU A 241 27.10 -25.62 11.86
N GLU A 242 26.44 -26.65 12.40
CA GLU A 242 26.71 -27.17 13.74
C GLU A 242 28.22 -27.37 13.83
N ALA A 243 28.85 -26.55 14.68
CA ALA A 243 30.28 -26.64 14.88
C ALA A 243 30.59 -28.09 15.28
N PRO A 244 31.53 -28.77 14.60
CA PRO A 244 31.83 -30.15 14.91
C PRO A 244 32.21 -30.25 16.39
N GLU A 245 31.46 -31.04 17.16
CA GLU A 245 31.79 -31.35 18.55
C GLU A 245 33.19 -32.01 18.57
N GLU A 246 34.16 -31.33 19.18
CA GLU A 246 35.51 -31.85 19.46
C GLU A 246 35.54 -32.74 20.71
#